data_AF-A0A094J1B7-F1
#
_entry.id   AF-A0A094J1B7-F1
#
_cell.length_a   1.000
_cell.length_b   1.000
_cell.length_c   1.000
_cell.angle_alpha   90.00
_cell.angle_beta   90.00
_cell.angle_gamma   90.00
#
_symmetry.space_group_name_H-M   'P 1'
#
loop_
_entity.id
_entity.type
_entity.pdbx_description
1 polymer ?
#
loop_
_entity_poly.entity_id
_entity_poly.type
_entity_poly.pdbx_seq_one_letter_code
_entity_poly.pdbx_strand_id
1 'polypeptide(L)'
;MRFKIFLEKTKSPTDNSIVYIKEGVLDNILNMSSKFLYFWKNKWIINTHHGLERITQRNKLSANDLKNLFKKAIEKAIQLGVHTGEEILFWSKSLKQGFVSAIDPQGNIKLITFLPKGKHQPKTGTEHIVLESKQYRIIEID
;
A
#
# COMPACT_ATOMS: atom_id res chain seq x y z
N MET A 1 -21.42 -7.92 -4.77
CA MET A 1 -19.97 -8.27 -4.79
C MET A 1 -19.41 -7.79 -6.12
N ARG A 2 -18.55 -6.77 -6.16
CA ARG A 2 -17.96 -6.23 -7.41
C ARG A 2 -16.51 -6.73 -7.52
N PHE A 3 -16.23 -7.48 -8.57
CA PHE A 3 -14.88 -7.89 -8.94
C PHE A 3 -14.30 -6.83 -9.89
N LYS A 4 -13.09 -6.33 -9.63
CA LYS A 4 -12.33 -5.57 -10.63
C LYS A 4 -11.18 -6.45 -11.11
N ILE A 5 -11.22 -6.79 -12.39
CA ILE A 5 -10.24 -7.64 -13.07
C ILE A 5 -9.18 -6.72 -13.67
N PHE A 6 -7.91 -6.99 -13.39
CA PHE A 6 -6.80 -6.37 -14.10
C PHE A 6 -6.40 -7.28 -15.28
N LEU A 7 -6.28 -6.70 -16.48
CA LEU A 7 -5.86 -7.41 -17.68
C LEU A 7 -4.39 -7.08 -17.92
N GLU A 8 -3.48 -8.00 -17.61
CA GLU A 8 -2.08 -7.90 -18.04
C GLU A 8 -1.87 -8.83 -19.23
N LYS A 9 -1.44 -8.29 -20.38
CA LYS A 9 -1.17 -9.08 -21.59
C LYS A 9 0.16 -9.80 -21.43
N THR A 10 0.12 -11.12 -21.29
CA THR A 10 1.31 -11.95 -21.51
C THR A 10 1.06 -12.85 -22.72
N LYS A 11 2.03 -12.91 -23.65
CA LYS A 11 1.98 -13.81 -24.80
C LYS A 11 2.37 -15.22 -24.34
N SER A 12 1.45 -16.18 -24.48
CA SER A 12 1.80 -17.59 -24.42
C SER A 12 2.66 -17.95 -25.64
N PRO A 13 3.78 -18.70 -25.49
CA PRO A 13 4.65 -19.04 -26.62
C PRO A 13 4.07 -20.06 -27.61
N THR A 14 3.00 -20.78 -27.26
CA THR A 14 2.56 -21.97 -28.01
C THR A 14 1.05 -22.07 -28.24
N ASP A 15 0.29 -21.04 -27.94
CA ASP A 15 -1.15 -21.01 -28.21
C ASP A 15 -1.59 -19.56 -28.48
N ASN A 16 -2.33 -19.34 -29.57
CA ASN A 16 -2.96 -18.04 -29.88
C ASN A 16 -4.14 -17.72 -28.95
N SER A 17 -4.44 -18.59 -27.98
CA SER A 17 -5.36 -18.31 -26.90
C SER A 17 -4.74 -17.38 -25.85
N ILE A 18 -5.42 -16.27 -25.56
CA ILE A 18 -5.08 -15.38 -24.44
C ILE A 18 -5.60 -16.06 -23.17
N VAL A 19 -4.69 -16.55 -22.32
CA VAL A 19 -5.03 -17.07 -20.99
C VAL A 19 -5.14 -15.89 -20.02
N TYR A 20 -6.35 -15.60 -19.55
CA TYR A 20 -6.62 -14.56 -18.56
C TYR A 20 -6.36 -15.09 -17.14
N ILE A 21 -5.22 -14.74 -16.54
CA ILE A 21 -4.94 -15.09 -15.13
C ILE A 21 -5.60 -14.04 -14.21
N LYS A 22 -6.56 -14.51 -13.41
CA LYS A 22 -7.41 -13.74 -12.48
C LYS A 22 -6.64 -13.23 -11.24
N GLU A 23 -5.94 -12.12 -11.33
CA GLU A 23 -5.59 -11.36 -10.11
C GLU A 23 -6.71 -10.37 -9.77
N GLY A 24 -7.82 -10.89 -9.27
CA GLY A 24 -8.93 -10.07 -8.77
C GLY A 24 -8.84 -9.94 -7.25
N VAL A 25 -8.61 -8.72 -6.75
CA VAL A 25 -8.81 -8.43 -5.33
C VAL A 25 -10.24 -7.97 -5.13
N LEU A 26 -10.90 -8.54 -4.14
CA LEU A 26 -12.24 -8.14 -3.76
C LEU A 26 -12.20 -6.81 -3.01
N ASP A 27 -13.18 -5.95 -3.29
CA ASP A 27 -13.30 -4.66 -2.61
C ASP A 27 -13.35 -4.85 -1.10
N ASN A 28 -12.56 -4.04 -0.36
CA ASN A 28 -12.45 -4.13 1.09
C ASN A 28 -11.95 -5.50 1.62
N ILE A 29 -11.27 -6.30 0.79
CA ILE A 29 -10.61 -7.55 1.20
C ILE A 29 -9.10 -7.41 1.04
N LEU A 30 -8.37 -7.74 2.10
CA LEU A 30 -6.91 -7.78 2.10
C LEU A 30 -6.44 -9.08 1.42
N ASN A 31 -5.61 -8.96 0.39
CA ASN A 31 -5.00 -10.08 -0.31
C ASN A 31 -3.47 -10.02 -0.19
N MET A 32 -2.93 -10.73 0.80
CA MET A 32 -1.49 -10.78 1.07
C MET A 32 -0.69 -11.63 0.08
N SER A 33 -1.35 -12.36 -0.83
CA SER A 33 -0.68 -13.19 -1.85
C SER A 33 -0.66 -12.55 -3.23
N SER A 34 -1.20 -11.34 -3.41
CA SER A 34 -1.20 -10.63 -4.70
C SER A 34 -0.33 -9.39 -4.64
N LYS A 35 0.14 -8.94 -5.82
CA LYS A 35 0.73 -7.63 -5.99
C LYS A 35 -0.25 -6.51 -5.62
N PHE A 36 -1.54 -6.72 -5.83
CA PHE A 36 -2.59 -5.81 -5.42
C PHE A 36 -3.05 -6.23 -4.02
N LEU A 37 -2.64 -5.50 -2.99
CA LEU A 37 -2.86 -5.91 -1.60
C LEU A 37 -4.27 -5.59 -1.13
N TYR A 38 -4.80 -4.43 -1.52
CA TYR A 38 -6.06 -3.94 -0.99
C TYR A 38 -6.68 -2.90 -1.94
N PHE A 39 -8.00 -2.98 -2.12
CA PHE A 39 -8.78 -2.03 -2.90
C PHE A 39 -9.79 -1.31 -2.03
N TRP A 40 -9.83 0.02 -2.12
CA TRP A 40 -10.82 0.84 -1.44
C TRP A 40 -11.02 2.17 -2.17
N LYS A 41 -12.26 2.66 -2.27
CA LYS A 41 -12.60 3.98 -2.87
C LYS A 41 -11.88 4.26 -4.20
N ASN A 42 -11.85 3.25 -5.08
CA ASN A 42 -11.20 3.32 -6.39
C ASN A 42 -9.68 3.53 -6.37
N LYS A 43 -9.02 3.18 -5.26
CA LYS A 43 -7.57 3.25 -5.09
C LYS A 43 -7.03 1.90 -4.63
N TRP A 44 -5.80 1.62 -5.07
CA TRP A 44 -5.07 0.42 -4.72
C TRP A 44 -3.97 0.69 -3.70
N ILE A 45 -3.76 -0.24 -2.78
CA ILE A 45 -2.44 -0.50 -2.19
C ILE A 45 -1.77 -1.56 -3.05
N ILE A 46 -0.65 -1.21 -3.66
CA ILE A 46 0.12 -2.08 -4.56
C ILE A 46 1.43 -2.42 -3.86
N ASN A 47 1.70 -3.71 -3.69
CA ASN A 47 2.97 -4.18 -3.20
C ASN A 47 4.09 -3.88 -4.22
N THR A 48 5.21 -3.33 -3.75
CA THR A 48 6.47 -3.36 -4.50
C THR A 48 7.29 -4.59 -4.11
N HIS A 49 8.35 -4.91 -4.86
CA HIS A 49 9.11 -6.15 -4.72
C HIS A 49 9.52 -6.47 -3.25
N HIS A 50 9.80 -5.47 -2.43
CA HIS A 50 10.24 -5.66 -1.04
C HIS A 50 9.14 -5.45 0.02
N GLY A 51 7.99 -4.90 -0.35
CA GLY A 51 6.96 -4.49 0.60
C GLY A 51 6.37 -5.66 1.40
N LEU A 52 5.93 -6.71 0.69
CA LEU A 52 5.26 -7.88 1.25
C LEU A 52 6.19 -8.73 2.12
N GLU A 53 7.45 -8.88 1.71
CA GLU A 53 8.48 -9.53 2.54
C GLU A 53 8.63 -8.79 3.87
N ARG A 54 8.70 -7.45 3.82
CA ARG A 54 8.79 -6.65 5.04
C ARG A 54 7.52 -6.71 5.89
N ILE A 55 6.33 -6.77 5.28
CA ILE A 55 5.10 -7.01 6.04
C ILE A 55 5.21 -8.36 6.74
N THR A 56 5.54 -9.43 6.03
CA THR A 56 5.61 -10.79 6.61
C THR A 56 6.64 -10.89 7.73
N GLN A 57 7.79 -10.23 7.61
CA GLN A 57 8.86 -10.26 8.62
C GLN A 57 8.62 -9.34 9.82
N ARG A 58 7.98 -8.18 9.62
CA ARG A 58 7.96 -7.08 10.61
C ARG A 58 6.57 -6.80 11.17
N ASN A 59 5.53 -7.27 10.49
CA ASN A 59 4.16 -7.05 10.91
C ASN A 59 3.81 -7.95 12.10
N LYS A 60 3.33 -7.32 13.17
CA LYS A 60 2.72 -8.00 14.32
C LYS A 60 1.23 -7.70 14.44
N LEU A 61 0.64 -7.07 13.42
CA LEU A 61 -0.77 -6.73 13.36
C LEU A 61 -1.60 -7.91 12.89
N SER A 62 -2.84 -8.00 13.39
CA SER A 62 -3.83 -8.91 12.82
C SER A 62 -4.16 -8.51 11.36
N ALA A 63 -4.72 -9.44 10.59
CA ALA A 63 -5.17 -9.14 9.22
C ALA A 63 -6.20 -7.99 9.19
N ASN A 64 -7.05 -7.89 10.22
CA ASN A 64 -8.02 -6.80 10.34
C ASN A 64 -7.36 -5.45 10.62
N ASP A 65 -6.36 -5.41 11.49
CA ASP A 65 -5.63 -4.18 11.79
C ASP A 65 -4.83 -3.69 10.58
N LEU A 66 -4.19 -4.61 9.84
CA LEU A 66 -3.48 -4.27 8.60
C LEU A 66 -4.44 -3.76 7.52
N LYS A 67 -5.61 -4.39 7.38
CA LYS A 67 -6.69 -3.92 6.51
C LYS A 67 -7.13 -2.51 6.90
N ASN A 68 -7.34 -2.26 8.19
CA ASN A 68 -7.74 -0.94 8.70
C ASN A 68 -6.66 0.12 8.47
N LEU A 69 -5.38 -0.24 8.65
CA LEU A 69 -4.23 0.63 8.35
C LEU A 69 -4.26 1.08 6.88
N PHE A 70 -4.40 0.13 5.95
CA PHE A 70 -4.48 0.42 4.51
C PHE A 70 -5.71 1.22 4.13
N LYS A 71 -6.86 0.91 4.72
CA LYS A 71 -8.09 1.67 4.52
C LYS A 71 -7.93 3.13 4.92
N LYS A 72 -7.44 3.40 6.13
CA LYS A 72 -7.22 4.76 6.63
C LYS A 72 -6.18 5.52 5.80
N ALA A 73 -5.12 4.84 5.35
CA ALA A 73 -4.13 5.44 4.45
C ALA A 73 -4.75 5.91 3.13
N ILE A 74 -5.58 5.08 2.48
CA ILE A 74 -6.31 5.48 1.27
C ILE A 74 -7.24 6.66 1.56
N GLU A 75 -7.99 6.62 2.66
CA GLU A 75 -8.93 7.69 3.00
C GLU A 75 -8.21 9.01 3.25
N LYS A 76 -7.07 8.97 3.94
CA LYS A 76 -6.26 10.15 4.22
C LYS A 76 -5.59 10.70 2.96
N ALA A 77 -5.10 9.83 2.10
CA ALA A 77 -4.54 10.20 0.79
C ALA A 77 -5.58 10.92 -0.08
N ILE A 78 -6.81 10.42 -0.13
CA ILE A 78 -7.92 11.07 -0.84
C ILE A 78 -8.26 12.42 -0.20
N GLN A 79 -8.37 12.47 1.13
CA GLN A 79 -8.71 13.70 1.85
C GLN A 79 -7.68 14.82 1.59
N LEU A 80 -6.39 14.47 1.56
CA LEU A 80 -5.30 15.43 1.42
C LEU A 80 -4.92 15.73 -0.05
N GLY A 81 -5.54 15.04 -1.01
CA GLY A 81 -5.28 15.27 -2.43
C GLY A 81 -3.85 14.96 -2.87
N VAL A 82 -3.28 13.85 -2.39
CA VAL A 82 -1.88 13.48 -2.71
C VAL A 82 -1.64 13.33 -4.22
N HIS A 83 -0.44 13.70 -4.66
CA HIS A 83 -0.05 13.78 -6.06
C HIS A 83 0.95 12.69 -6.46
N THR A 84 0.95 12.36 -7.75
CA THR A 84 1.92 11.45 -8.37
C THR A 84 3.35 11.84 -8.00
N GLY A 85 4.15 10.85 -7.62
CA GLY A 85 5.56 11.05 -7.26
C GLY A 85 5.79 11.46 -5.81
N GLU A 86 4.75 11.79 -5.03
CA GLU A 86 4.92 12.01 -3.58
C GLU A 86 5.40 10.72 -2.90
N GLU A 87 6.47 10.85 -2.12
CA GLU A 87 7.00 9.82 -1.25
C GLU A 87 6.47 10.06 0.18
N ILE A 88 5.64 9.13 0.68
CA ILE A 88 4.83 9.33 1.88
C ILE A 88 5.08 8.21 2.90
N LEU A 89 5.31 8.58 4.15
CA LEU A 89 5.16 7.70 5.31
C LEU A 89 3.74 7.82 5.87
N PHE A 90 2.93 6.78 5.67
CA PHE A 90 1.65 6.64 6.37
C PHE A 90 1.90 6.04 7.75
N TRP A 91 1.50 6.74 8.81
CA TRP A 91 1.76 6.36 10.19
C TRP A 91 0.50 6.32 11.06
N SER A 92 0.27 5.19 11.73
CA SER A 92 -0.77 5.04 12.75
C SER A 92 -0.13 5.12 14.15
N LYS A 93 -0.54 6.12 14.93
CA LYS A 93 -0.10 6.27 16.33
C LYS A 93 -0.67 5.14 17.19
N SER A 94 -1.95 4.82 17.00
CA SER A 94 -2.63 3.78 17.79
C SER A 94 -2.01 2.40 17.59
N LEU A 95 -1.65 2.05 16.35
CA LEU A 95 -1.01 0.76 16.03
C LEU A 95 0.52 0.78 16.23
N LYS A 96 1.10 1.97 16.44
CA LYS A 96 2.55 2.23 16.43
C LYS A 96 3.22 1.62 15.19
N GLN A 97 2.57 1.78 14.04
CA GLN A 97 2.91 1.09 12.81
C GLN A 97 2.74 2.02 11.61
N GLY A 98 3.67 1.90 10.65
CA GLY A 98 3.57 2.64 9.41
C GLY A 98 4.27 1.95 8.24
N PHE A 99 4.08 2.51 7.06
CA PHE A 99 4.70 2.05 5.84
C PHE A 99 5.06 3.22 4.94
N VAL A 100 6.16 3.07 4.22
CA VAL A 100 6.62 4.03 3.23
C VAL A 100 5.99 3.68 1.89
N SER A 101 5.61 4.70 1.15
CA SER A 101 4.96 4.56 -0.13
C SER A 101 5.35 5.63 -1.12
N ALA A 102 5.08 5.36 -2.39
CA ALA A 102 5.05 6.36 -3.45
C ALA A 102 3.68 6.37 -4.12
N ILE A 103 3.24 7.53 -4.59
CA ILE A 103 2.00 7.66 -5.36
C ILE A 103 2.28 7.45 -6.86
N ASP A 104 1.57 6.52 -7.48
CA ASP A 104 1.72 6.22 -8.91
C ASP A 104 0.94 7.22 -9.81
N PRO A 105 1.14 7.20 -11.15
CA PRO A 105 0.45 8.11 -12.06
C PRO A 105 -1.08 8.03 -12.05
N GLN A 106 -1.64 6.93 -11.59
CA GLN A 106 -3.09 6.71 -11.42
C GLN A 106 -3.56 7.10 -10.01
N GLY A 107 -2.64 7.61 -9.19
CA GLY A 107 -2.83 8.02 -7.81
C GLY A 107 -3.06 6.85 -6.85
N ASN A 108 -2.60 5.64 -7.17
CA ASN A 108 -2.55 4.51 -6.24
C ASN A 108 -1.33 4.59 -5.34
N ILE A 109 -1.38 3.88 -4.22
CA ILE A 109 -0.32 3.85 -3.21
C ILE A 109 0.55 2.62 -3.45
N LYS A 110 1.80 2.83 -3.85
CA LYS A 110 2.81 1.76 -3.97
C LYS A 110 3.53 1.60 -2.65
N LEU A 111 3.35 0.46 -1.98
CA LEU A 111 4.00 0.13 -0.71
C LEU A 111 5.47 -0.23 -0.97
N ILE A 112 6.38 0.67 -0.60
CA ILE A 112 7.84 0.51 -0.77
C ILE A 112 8.40 -0.37 0.35
N THR A 113 8.11 -0.02 1.60
CA THR A 113 8.61 -0.78 2.75
C THR A 113 7.65 -0.69 3.93
N PHE A 114 7.54 -1.79 4.68
CA PHE A 114 6.81 -1.83 5.94
C PHE A 114 7.79 -1.63 7.08
N LEU A 115 7.51 -0.67 7.96
CA LEU A 115 8.41 -0.35 9.06
C LEU A 115 8.30 -1.39 10.19
N PRO A 116 9.35 -1.63 10.98
CA PRO A 116 9.20 -2.37 12.22
C PRO A 116 8.32 -1.61 13.21
N LYS A 117 7.45 -2.31 13.94
CA LYS A 117 6.58 -1.71 14.96
C LYS A 117 7.38 -0.85 15.94
N GLY A 118 6.90 0.37 16.17
CA GLY A 118 7.50 1.34 17.09
C GLY A 118 8.81 1.99 16.62
N LYS A 119 9.33 1.68 15.44
CA LYS A 119 10.47 2.39 14.85
C LYS A 119 10.01 3.57 14.01
N HIS A 120 10.85 4.60 13.93
CA HIS A 120 10.62 5.82 13.14
C HIS A 120 9.29 6.51 13.48
N GLN A 121 8.93 6.49 14.77
CA GLN A 121 7.77 7.23 15.27
C GLN A 121 8.00 8.73 15.05
N PRO A 122 7.15 9.41 14.26
CA PRO A 122 7.24 10.85 14.14
C PRO A 122 6.92 11.50 15.48
N LYS A 123 7.70 12.51 15.88
CA LYS A 123 7.34 13.36 17.01
C LYS A 123 6.13 14.21 16.61
N THR A 124 5.31 14.64 17.57
CA THR A 124 4.21 15.58 17.29
C THR A 124 4.73 16.82 16.53
N GLY A 125 4.06 17.16 15.43
CA GLY A 125 4.47 18.27 14.56
C GLY A 125 5.55 17.93 13.51
N THR A 126 5.98 16.67 13.41
CA THR A 126 6.94 16.26 12.36
C THR A 126 6.23 16.15 11.02
N GLU A 127 6.58 17.00 10.06
CA GLU A 127 6.02 16.96 8.70
C GLU A 127 6.79 16.05 7.75
N HIS A 128 8.11 15.91 7.97
CA HIS A 128 9.00 15.14 7.11
C HIS A 128 9.97 14.27 7.92
N ILE A 129 10.32 13.11 7.38
CA ILE A 129 11.34 12.22 7.95
C ILE A 129 12.33 11.79 6.87
N VAL A 130 13.60 11.67 7.26
CA VAL A 130 14.62 11.09 6.40
C VAL A 130 14.75 9.60 6.70
N LEU A 131 14.53 8.75 5.69
CA LEU A 131 14.76 7.31 5.75
C LEU A 131 15.64 6.93 4.54
N GLU A 132 16.71 6.18 4.76
CA GLU A 132 17.60 5.71 3.68
C GLU A 132 18.06 6.84 2.74
N SER A 133 18.42 7.99 3.31
CA SER A 133 18.85 9.21 2.58
C SER A 133 17.78 9.86 1.68
N LYS A 134 16.51 9.49 1.83
CA LYS A 134 15.36 10.09 1.16
C LYS A 134 14.42 10.77 2.14
N GLN A 135 13.79 11.87 1.71
CA GLN A 135 12.84 12.63 2.52
C GLN A 135 11.41 12.20 2.20
N TYR A 136 10.66 11.85 3.23
CA TYR A 136 9.28 11.42 3.13
C TYR A 136 8.36 12.40 3.86
N ARG A 137 7.25 12.76 3.23
CA ARG A 137 6.16 13.47 3.91
C ARG A 137 5.47 12.51 4.87
N ILE A 138 5.17 12.96 6.09
CA ILE A 138 4.47 12.16 7.08
C ILE A 138 2.98 12.46 6.99
N ILE A 139 2.18 11.41 6.91
CA ILE A 139 0.72 11.48 7.01
C ILE A 139 0.28 10.58 8.16
N GLU A 140 -0.19 11.22 9.22
CA GLU A 140 -0.85 10.55 10.33
C GLU A 140 -2.27 10.13 9.93
N ILE A 141 -2.60 8.87 10.18
CA ILE A 141 -3.86 8.26 9.74
C ILE A 141 -4.83 7.96 10.90
N ASP A 142 -4.41 8.17 12.15
CA ASP A 142 -5.25 8.14 13.37
C ASP A 142 -4.64 8.88 14.56
#